data_AF-A0A2M6XBD1-F1
#
_entry.id   AF-A0A2M6XBD1-F1
#
_cell.length_a   1.000
_cell.length_b   1.000
_cell.length_c   1.000
_cell.angle_alpha   90.00
_cell.angle_beta   90.00
_cell.angle_gamma   90.00
#
_symmetry.space_group_name_H-M   'P 1'
#
loop_
_entity.id
_entity.type
_entity.pdbx_description
1 polymer ?
#
loop_
_entity_poly.entity_id
_entity_poly.type
_entity_poly.pdbx_seq_one_letter_code
_entity_poly.pdbx_strand_id
1 'polypeptide(L)'
;MLKKSLYDDVIIKPENLPQSYFANQTRLAREQGYGDIEISAAMREQAQEVIIADQRSTLDNWIEYFTSPDSNSYPIWAKYWVFTGMLQLSTFDKEKHAFGKRDKNTVAPFPDLNREALSYVIDAIVKKVNKKNIPAQADNPELQTLLQGANFGKLYVWAIEKVTPAQESELTKTDGEWVKYNQGSDHRLLVESLQGHGTGWCTVGEETAKNQLQNGDFYVYYSYDQNGQPTIPRIAIRMQGQNIGEVRGIAAQQNLDPYIAQSDILDKKLKEFGQEGVSYQKKSADMKRLTEIDHKTKRGEDLSTGDLRFLYEFGSKIQGFGYQKDPRINEIVQNRNIKADTSRITGFSEDEISLTLNEALKGGIKYH
;
A
#
# COMPACT_ATOMS: atom_id res chain seq x y z
N MET A 1 24.91 -24.25 -0.18
CA MET A 1 25.67 -23.90 -1.40
C MET A 1 24.73 -23.38 -2.51
N LEU A 2 23.60 -24.06 -2.79
CA LEU A 2 22.66 -23.66 -3.85
C LEU A 2 21.87 -22.36 -3.56
N LYS A 3 21.34 -22.18 -2.32
CA LYS A 3 20.67 -20.93 -1.91
C LYS A 3 21.56 -19.69 -2.09
N LYS A 4 22.83 -19.80 -1.70
CA LYS A 4 23.81 -18.69 -1.81
C LYS A 4 24.04 -18.27 -3.26
N SER A 5 24.29 -19.23 -4.15
CA SER A 5 24.44 -18.95 -5.59
C SER A 5 23.21 -18.28 -6.17
N LEU A 6 22.02 -18.73 -5.77
CA LEU A 6 20.78 -18.13 -6.24
C LEU A 6 20.64 -16.68 -5.76
N TYR A 7 20.97 -16.39 -4.49
CA TYR A 7 20.92 -15.02 -3.99
C TYR A 7 21.82 -14.07 -4.79
N ASP A 8 23.03 -14.52 -5.13
CA ASP A 8 24.00 -13.71 -5.88
C ASP A 8 23.48 -13.35 -7.30
N ASP A 9 22.58 -14.19 -7.85
CA ASP A 9 22.01 -14.04 -9.18
C ASP A 9 20.73 -13.20 -9.21
N VAL A 10 19.83 -13.36 -8.22
CA VAL A 10 18.45 -12.82 -8.30
C VAL A 10 18.09 -11.74 -7.29
N ILE A 11 18.89 -11.57 -6.23
CA ILE A 11 18.66 -10.54 -5.21
C ILE A 11 19.32 -9.24 -5.68
N ILE A 12 18.63 -8.12 -5.44
CA ILE A 12 19.18 -6.80 -5.75
C ILE A 12 20.50 -6.57 -5.02
N LYS A 13 21.45 -5.96 -5.73
CA LYS A 13 22.74 -5.57 -5.17
C LYS A 13 22.67 -4.14 -4.63
N PRO A 14 23.41 -3.81 -3.55
CA PRO A 14 23.48 -2.46 -2.98
C PRO A 14 23.62 -1.35 -4.03
N GLU A 15 24.53 -1.53 -4.98
CA GLU A 15 24.84 -0.56 -6.04
C GLU A 15 23.73 -0.38 -7.08
N ASN A 16 22.76 -1.31 -7.15
CA ASN A 16 21.64 -1.24 -8.09
C ASN A 16 20.38 -0.63 -7.47
N LEU A 17 20.40 -0.21 -6.20
CA LEU A 17 19.25 0.47 -5.59
C LEU A 17 18.99 1.80 -6.33
N PRO A 18 17.82 1.96 -6.99
CA PRO A 18 17.60 3.09 -7.87
C PRO A 18 17.32 4.36 -7.06
N GLN A 19 17.84 5.51 -7.52
CA GLN A 19 17.55 6.80 -6.89
C GLN A 19 16.04 7.12 -6.88
N SER A 20 15.29 6.61 -7.87
CA SER A 20 13.84 6.77 -7.93
C SER A 20 13.11 6.17 -6.73
N TYR A 21 13.66 5.13 -6.09
CA TYR A 21 13.11 4.58 -4.85
C TYR A 21 13.14 5.64 -3.73
N PHE A 22 14.31 6.25 -3.51
CA PHE A 22 14.49 7.27 -2.47
C PHE A 22 13.72 8.55 -2.79
N ALA A 23 13.67 8.97 -4.06
CA ALA A 23 12.84 10.08 -4.48
C ALA A 23 11.36 9.83 -4.20
N ASN A 24 10.89 8.59 -4.39
CA ASN A 24 9.52 8.19 -4.05
C ASN A 24 9.27 8.24 -2.54
N GLN A 25 10.23 7.80 -1.70
CA GLN A 25 10.11 7.90 -0.25
C GLN A 25 10.02 9.36 0.22
N THR A 26 10.86 10.25 -0.30
CA THR A 26 10.78 11.69 0.00
C THR A 26 9.45 12.28 -0.45
N ARG A 27 8.97 11.92 -1.65
CA ARG A 27 7.65 12.35 -2.14
C ARG A 27 6.51 11.91 -1.22
N LEU A 28 6.48 10.65 -0.81
CA LEU A 28 5.45 10.11 0.09
C LEU A 28 5.47 10.79 1.46
N ALA A 29 6.66 10.98 2.04
CA ALA A 29 6.80 11.70 3.30
C ALA A 29 6.29 13.14 3.20
N ARG A 30 6.61 13.82 2.10
CA ARG A 30 6.10 15.15 1.81
C ARG A 30 4.58 15.18 1.65
N GLU A 31 4.00 14.20 0.93
CA GLU A 31 2.55 14.08 0.76
C GLU A 31 1.81 13.85 2.07
N GLN A 32 2.42 13.11 3.00
CA GLN A 32 1.95 12.91 4.37
C GLN A 32 2.23 14.13 5.29
N GLY A 33 2.86 15.19 4.79
CA GLY A 33 3.13 16.39 5.58
C GLY A 33 4.24 16.23 6.61
N TYR A 34 5.16 15.28 6.41
CA TYR A 34 6.45 15.27 7.12
C TYR A 34 7.41 16.37 6.63
N GLY A 35 7.05 17.04 5.53
CA GLY A 35 7.85 18.10 4.92
C GLY A 35 8.95 17.56 4.00
N ASP A 36 9.96 18.37 3.77
CA ASP A 36 11.10 18.02 2.93
C ASP A 36 12.15 17.25 3.72
N ILE A 37 12.10 15.93 3.59
CA ILE A 37 13.04 15.02 4.23
C ILE A 37 14.28 14.80 3.36
N GLU A 38 15.46 14.95 3.97
CA GLU A 38 16.72 14.52 3.35
C GLU A 38 17.00 13.05 3.68
N ILE A 39 17.29 12.27 2.64
CA ILE A 39 17.65 10.86 2.81
C ILE A 39 19.13 10.76 3.20
N SER A 40 19.39 10.55 4.49
CA SER A 40 20.74 10.38 5.04
C SER A 40 21.40 9.07 4.59
N ALA A 41 22.73 8.97 4.75
CA ALA A 41 23.46 7.73 4.46
C ALA A 41 22.95 6.54 5.31
N ALA A 42 22.68 6.77 6.60
CA ALA A 42 22.13 5.75 7.48
C ALA A 42 20.73 5.26 7.04
N MET A 43 19.87 6.18 6.58
CA MET A 43 18.56 5.80 6.02
C MET A 43 18.69 4.95 4.75
N ARG A 44 19.70 5.23 3.90
CA ARG A 44 19.97 4.44 2.70
C ARG A 44 20.45 3.04 3.05
N GLU A 45 21.38 2.94 4.00
CA GLU A 45 21.91 1.66 4.48
C GLU A 45 20.80 0.81 5.10
N GLN A 46 19.98 1.40 5.98
CA GLN A 46 18.83 0.71 6.55
C GLN A 46 17.83 0.25 5.47
N ALA A 47 17.49 1.12 4.51
CA ALA A 47 16.60 0.73 3.42
C ALA A 47 17.18 -0.43 2.58
N GLN A 48 18.49 -0.40 2.33
CA GLN A 48 19.19 -1.47 1.61
C GLN A 48 19.11 -2.79 2.36
N GLU A 49 19.39 -2.80 3.67
CA GLU A 49 19.30 -4.00 4.50
C GLU A 49 17.90 -4.61 4.45
N VAL A 50 16.87 -3.78 4.63
CA VAL A 50 15.46 -4.21 4.62
C VAL A 50 15.07 -4.78 3.25
N ILE A 51 15.38 -4.07 2.17
CA ILE A 51 15.05 -4.50 0.80
C ILE A 51 15.68 -5.86 0.49
N ILE A 52 16.97 -6.02 0.81
CA ILE A 52 17.70 -7.27 0.54
C ILE A 52 17.15 -8.40 1.42
N ALA A 53 16.87 -8.12 2.70
CA ALA A 53 16.31 -9.11 3.62
C ALA A 53 14.93 -9.59 3.18
N ASP A 54 14.02 -8.68 2.79
CA ASP A 54 12.67 -9.04 2.35
C ASP A 54 12.67 -9.80 1.01
N GLN A 55 13.58 -9.45 0.08
CA GLN A 55 13.76 -10.26 -1.13
C GLN A 55 14.26 -11.67 -0.82
N ARG A 56 15.15 -11.82 0.17
CA ARG A 56 15.63 -13.14 0.59
C ARG A 56 14.53 -13.95 1.26
N SER A 57 13.82 -13.37 2.23
CA SER A 57 12.78 -14.09 2.98
C SER A 57 11.65 -14.55 2.07
N THR A 58 11.17 -13.68 1.16
CA THR A 58 10.12 -14.06 0.21
C THR A 58 10.59 -15.12 -0.78
N LEU A 59 11.86 -15.09 -1.22
CA LEU A 59 12.43 -16.16 -2.04
C LEU A 59 12.56 -17.48 -1.25
N ASP A 60 12.98 -17.40 0.00
CA ASP A 60 13.12 -18.55 0.88
C ASP A 60 11.79 -19.26 1.10
N ASN A 61 10.69 -18.53 1.25
CA ASN A 61 9.35 -19.11 1.34
C ASN A 61 9.02 -20.04 0.16
N TRP A 62 9.43 -19.66 -1.07
CA TRP A 62 9.26 -20.51 -2.26
C TRP A 62 10.18 -21.73 -2.24
N ILE A 63 11.46 -21.53 -1.88
CA ILE A 63 12.45 -22.61 -1.83
C ILE A 63 12.04 -23.65 -0.80
N GLU A 64 11.66 -23.20 0.40
CA GLU A 64 11.28 -24.05 1.52
C GLU A 64 10.03 -24.84 1.18
N TYR A 65 9.01 -24.20 0.60
CA TYR A 65 7.82 -24.94 0.15
C TYR A 65 8.15 -25.98 -0.93
N PHE A 66 8.93 -25.64 -1.96
CA PHE A 66 9.26 -26.59 -3.02
C PHE A 66 10.20 -27.72 -2.61
N THR A 67 10.94 -27.53 -1.53
CA THR A 67 11.82 -28.55 -0.94
C THR A 67 11.18 -29.30 0.23
N SER A 68 10.01 -28.85 0.71
CA SER A 68 9.27 -29.53 1.77
C SER A 68 8.47 -30.72 1.23
N PRO A 69 8.10 -31.67 2.13
CA PRO A 69 7.22 -32.78 1.77
C PRO A 69 5.86 -32.37 1.21
N ASP A 70 5.35 -31.18 1.58
CA ASP A 70 4.03 -30.68 1.17
C ASP A 70 3.90 -30.52 -0.35
N SER A 71 5.02 -30.33 -1.05
CA SER A 71 5.05 -30.17 -2.50
C SER A 71 5.49 -31.45 -3.25
N ASN A 72 5.68 -32.58 -2.57
CA ASN A 72 6.17 -33.82 -3.19
C ASN A 72 5.24 -34.40 -4.26
N SER A 73 3.95 -34.04 -4.21
CA SER A 73 2.97 -34.40 -5.24
C SER A 73 3.23 -33.71 -6.58
N TYR A 74 3.97 -32.60 -6.60
CA TYR A 74 4.24 -31.84 -7.82
C TYR A 74 5.43 -32.42 -8.60
N PRO A 75 5.28 -32.63 -9.92
CA PRO A 75 6.41 -33.02 -10.77
C PRO A 75 7.56 -32.01 -10.69
N ILE A 76 8.80 -32.49 -10.66
CA ILE A 76 10.01 -31.64 -10.57
C ILE A 76 10.06 -30.60 -11.70
N TRP A 77 9.69 -30.98 -12.92
CA TRP A 77 9.66 -30.04 -14.05
C TRP A 77 8.67 -28.90 -13.82
N ALA A 78 7.54 -29.16 -13.15
CA ALA A 78 6.53 -28.14 -12.86
C ALA A 78 7.02 -27.20 -11.76
N LYS A 79 7.65 -27.73 -10.70
CA LYS A 79 8.33 -26.92 -9.68
C LYS A 79 9.36 -25.98 -10.32
N TYR A 80 10.20 -26.51 -11.21
CA TYR A 80 11.21 -25.72 -11.92
C TYR A 80 10.59 -24.63 -12.81
N TRP A 81 9.55 -24.95 -13.58
CA TRP A 81 8.84 -23.99 -14.43
C TRP A 81 8.19 -22.87 -13.60
N VAL A 82 7.53 -23.21 -12.47
CA VAL A 82 6.98 -22.20 -11.57
C VAL A 82 8.08 -21.32 -10.99
N PHE A 83 9.12 -21.94 -10.43
CA PHE A 83 10.19 -21.20 -9.75
C PHE A 83 10.88 -20.22 -10.69
N THR A 84 11.26 -20.67 -11.89
CA THR A 84 11.87 -19.81 -12.91
C THR A 84 10.92 -18.72 -13.42
N GLY A 85 9.62 -19.02 -13.53
CA GLY A 85 8.61 -18.02 -13.86
C GLY A 85 8.46 -16.95 -12.77
N MET A 86 8.38 -17.36 -11.50
CA MET A 86 8.24 -16.48 -10.33
C MET A 86 9.44 -15.53 -10.18
N LEU A 87 10.66 -16.01 -10.45
CA LEU A 87 11.88 -15.19 -10.38
C LEU A 87 11.86 -13.96 -11.31
N GLN A 88 11.02 -13.97 -12.35
CA GLN A 88 10.89 -12.86 -13.30
C GLN A 88 9.85 -11.82 -12.88
N LEU A 89 9.13 -12.05 -11.79
CA LEU A 89 7.99 -11.25 -11.35
C LEU A 89 8.39 -10.26 -10.25
N SER A 90 7.71 -9.11 -10.28
CA SER A 90 7.76 -8.06 -9.26
C SER A 90 6.40 -7.99 -8.54
N THR A 91 6.03 -6.84 -7.99
CA THR A 91 4.77 -6.63 -7.28
C THR A 91 3.55 -6.93 -8.16
N PHE A 92 2.52 -7.50 -7.54
CA PHE A 92 1.19 -7.64 -8.15
C PHE A 92 0.48 -6.29 -8.24
N ASP A 93 0.11 -5.89 -9.46
CA ASP A 93 -0.69 -4.70 -9.71
C ASP A 93 -2.17 -5.13 -9.86
N LYS A 94 -2.97 -4.81 -8.85
CA LYS A 94 -4.40 -5.13 -8.80
C LYS A 94 -5.23 -4.39 -9.85
N GLU A 95 -4.83 -3.18 -10.22
CA GLU A 95 -5.55 -2.41 -11.25
C GLU A 95 -5.29 -2.98 -12.64
N LYS A 96 -4.05 -3.42 -12.88
CA LYS A 96 -3.65 -4.00 -14.17
C LYS A 96 -3.88 -5.51 -14.25
N HIS A 97 -4.32 -6.16 -13.17
CA HIS A 97 -4.45 -7.61 -13.07
C HIS A 97 -3.18 -8.33 -13.58
N ALA A 98 -2.00 -7.86 -13.16
CA ALA A 98 -0.73 -8.34 -13.68
C ALA A 98 0.42 -8.13 -12.69
N PHE A 99 1.38 -9.05 -12.69
CA PHE A 99 2.67 -8.81 -12.04
C PHE A 99 3.53 -7.86 -12.88
N GLY A 100 4.22 -6.95 -12.20
CA GLY A 100 5.34 -6.24 -12.80
C GLY A 100 6.47 -7.20 -13.20
N LYS A 101 7.36 -6.75 -14.08
CA LYS A 101 8.58 -7.49 -14.42
C LYS A 101 9.72 -7.11 -13.49
N ARG A 102 10.57 -8.07 -13.18
CA ARG A 102 11.79 -7.87 -12.41
C ARG A 102 12.98 -7.58 -13.32
N ASP A 103 13.83 -6.66 -12.88
CA ASP A 103 15.17 -6.39 -13.39
C ASP A 103 16.15 -6.21 -12.23
N LYS A 104 17.41 -5.90 -12.55
CA LYS A 104 18.47 -5.71 -11.55
C LYS A 104 18.24 -4.55 -10.58
N ASN A 105 17.33 -3.63 -10.89
CA ASN A 105 17.02 -2.44 -10.07
C ASN A 105 15.71 -2.62 -9.28
N THR A 106 15.07 -3.78 -9.38
CA THR A 106 13.79 -4.05 -8.72
C THR A 106 14.00 -4.18 -7.22
N VAL A 107 13.38 -3.28 -6.46
CA VAL A 107 13.42 -3.27 -4.99
C VAL A 107 12.35 -4.16 -4.36
N ALA A 108 11.30 -4.50 -5.10
CA ALA A 108 10.18 -5.26 -4.56
C ALA A 108 10.58 -6.70 -4.13
N PRO A 109 9.97 -7.24 -3.06
CA PRO A 109 10.08 -8.66 -2.74
C PRO A 109 9.51 -9.54 -3.86
N PHE A 110 9.80 -10.85 -3.82
CA PHE A 110 9.18 -11.79 -4.75
C PHE A 110 7.69 -11.93 -4.46
N PRO A 111 6.86 -12.34 -5.45
CA PRO A 111 5.44 -12.57 -5.21
C PRO A 111 5.20 -13.49 -4.03
N ASP A 112 4.19 -13.18 -3.22
CA ASP A 112 3.83 -14.01 -2.08
C ASP A 112 3.42 -15.41 -2.53
N LEU A 113 3.87 -16.42 -1.80
CA LEU A 113 3.43 -17.80 -2.01
C LEU A 113 2.00 -17.98 -1.48
N ASN A 114 1.02 -17.96 -2.37
CA ASN A 114 -0.30 -18.54 -2.17
C ASN A 114 -0.29 -20.02 -2.64
N ARG A 115 -0.36 -20.95 -1.68
CA ARG A 115 -0.28 -22.41 -1.93
C ARG A 115 -1.51 -22.95 -2.68
N GLU A 116 -2.69 -22.39 -2.44
CA GLU A 116 -3.92 -22.82 -3.11
C GLU A 116 -3.92 -22.42 -4.59
N ALA A 117 -3.59 -21.15 -4.86
CA ALA A 117 -3.45 -20.63 -6.22
C ALA A 117 -2.39 -21.42 -6.99
N LEU A 118 -1.27 -21.71 -6.34
CA LEU A 118 -0.18 -22.48 -6.92
C LEU A 118 -0.62 -23.90 -7.27
N SER A 119 -1.34 -24.57 -6.36
CA SER A 119 -1.88 -25.91 -6.58
C SER A 119 -2.79 -25.94 -7.82
N TYR A 120 -3.65 -24.93 -7.96
CA TYR A 120 -4.51 -24.78 -9.14
C TYR A 120 -3.70 -24.67 -10.44
N VAL A 121 -2.71 -23.77 -10.47
CA VAL A 121 -1.88 -23.55 -11.66
C VAL A 121 -1.11 -24.80 -12.04
N ILE A 122 -0.51 -25.49 -11.05
CA ILE A 122 0.25 -26.73 -11.29
C ILE A 122 -0.69 -27.83 -11.81
N ASP A 123 -1.85 -28.03 -11.19
CA ASP A 123 -2.82 -29.03 -11.65
C ASP A 123 -3.25 -28.77 -13.10
N ALA A 124 -3.59 -27.53 -13.42
CA ALA A 124 -4.02 -27.14 -14.77
C ALA A 124 -2.91 -27.38 -15.82
N ILE A 125 -1.67 -26.99 -15.53
CA ILE A 125 -0.56 -27.17 -16.48
C ILE A 125 -0.15 -28.63 -16.63
N VAL A 126 -0.17 -29.42 -15.54
CA VAL A 126 0.15 -30.84 -15.56
C VAL A 126 -0.91 -31.62 -16.36
N LYS A 127 -2.19 -31.28 -16.20
CA LYS A 127 -3.28 -31.88 -17.01
C LYS A 127 -3.13 -31.52 -18.48
N LYS A 128 -2.82 -30.26 -18.80
CA LYS A 128 -2.54 -29.81 -20.18
C LYS A 128 -1.40 -30.62 -20.81
N VAL A 129 -0.26 -30.73 -20.14
CA VAL A 129 0.92 -31.46 -20.64
C VAL A 129 0.62 -32.95 -20.85
N ASN A 130 -0.12 -33.56 -19.93
CA ASN A 130 -0.50 -34.97 -20.01
C ASN A 130 -1.68 -35.24 -20.96
N LYS A 131 -2.19 -34.23 -21.67
CA LYS A 131 -3.38 -34.33 -22.54
C LYS A 131 -4.60 -34.95 -21.83
N LYS A 132 -4.70 -34.73 -20.51
CA LYS A 132 -5.85 -35.15 -19.71
C LYS A 132 -6.92 -34.07 -19.79
N ASN A 133 -8.19 -34.47 -19.66
CA ASN A 133 -9.27 -33.51 -19.49
C ASN A 133 -8.98 -32.61 -18.28
N ILE A 134 -8.98 -31.31 -18.53
CA ILE A 134 -8.97 -30.29 -17.49
C ILE A 134 -10.40 -30.26 -16.91
N PRO A 135 -10.60 -30.23 -15.58
CA PRO A 135 -11.95 -30.24 -14.98
C PRO A 135 -12.82 -29.08 -15.50
N ALA A 136 -14.13 -29.15 -15.29
CA ALA A 136 -15.21 -28.32 -15.87
C ALA A 136 -15.03 -26.78 -15.90
N GLN A 137 -13.99 -26.21 -15.26
CA GLN A 137 -13.52 -24.83 -15.51
C GLN A 137 -12.81 -24.68 -16.88
N ALA A 138 -12.59 -25.79 -17.59
CA ALA A 138 -12.10 -25.85 -18.97
C ALA A 138 -13.05 -25.20 -19.99
N ASP A 139 -14.32 -24.96 -19.63
CA ASP A 139 -15.25 -24.17 -20.43
C ASP A 139 -15.06 -22.66 -20.27
N ASN A 140 -14.14 -22.21 -19.40
CA ASN A 140 -13.75 -20.80 -19.32
C ASN A 140 -12.78 -20.47 -20.48
N PRO A 141 -13.20 -19.67 -21.49
CA PRO A 141 -12.36 -19.34 -22.65
C PRO A 141 -11.08 -18.57 -22.28
N GLU A 142 -11.13 -17.81 -21.18
CA GLU A 142 -9.99 -17.05 -20.66
C GLU A 142 -8.89 -18.01 -20.19
N LEU A 143 -9.25 -18.99 -19.34
CA LEU A 143 -8.30 -19.98 -18.82
C LEU A 143 -7.68 -20.80 -19.95
N GLN A 144 -8.47 -21.19 -20.96
CA GLN A 144 -7.95 -21.89 -22.14
C GLN A 144 -6.89 -21.07 -22.88
N THR A 145 -7.15 -19.78 -23.07
CA THR A 145 -6.21 -18.85 -23.71
C THR A 145 -4.93 -18.69 -22.89
N LEU A 146 -5.06 -18.53 -21.57
CA LEU A 146 -3.91 -18.44 -20.66
C LEU A 146 -3.08 -19.71 -20.67
N LEU A 147 -3.74 -20.87 -20.66
CA LEU A 147 -3.09 -22.17 -20.70
C LEU A 147 -2.31 -22.36 -22.00
N GLN A 148 -2.79 -21.91 -23.16
CA GLN A 148 -2.04 -21.98 -24.42
C GLN A 148 -0.67 -21.31 -24.31
N GLY A 149 -0.61 -20.12 -23.73
CA GLY A 149 0.63 -19.37 -23.53
C GLY A 149 1.57 -19.94 -22.46
N ALA A 150 1.06 -20.75 -21.53
CA ALA A 150 1.84 -21.39 -20.46
C ALA A 150 2.77 -20.41 -19.69
N ASN A 151 2.31 -19.17 -19.51
CA ASN A 151 3.02 -18.16 -18.74
C ASN A 151 2.61 -18.26 -17.26
N PHE A 152 3.57 -18.61 -16.39
CA PHE A 152 3.29 -18.79 -14.97
C PHE A 152 2.65 -17.55 -14.34
N GLY A 153 3.23 -16.36 -14.53
CA GLY A 153 2.72 -15.13 -13.92
C GLY A 153 1.26 -14.85 -14.25
N LYS A 154 0.84 -15.01 -15.50
CA LYS A 154 -0.57 -14.80 -15.89
C LYS A 154 -1.51 -15.85 -15.30
N LEU A 155 -1.10 -17.13 -15.34
CA LEU A 155 -1.89 -18.22 -14.73
C LEU A 155 -1.99 -18.02 -13.21
N TYR A 156 -0.92 -17.52 -12.59
CA TYR A 156 -0.86 -17.30 -11.16
C TYR A 156 -1.72 -16.13 -10.72
N VAL A 157 -1.73 -15.00 -11.45
CA VAL A 157 -2.70 -13.92 -11.21
C VAL A 157 -4.13 -14.45 -11.30
N TRP A 158 -4.47 -15.12 -12.39
CA TRP A 158 -5.81 -15.67 -12.57
C TRP A 158 -6.19 -16.59 -11.41
N ALA A 159 -5.26 -17.44 -10.94
CA ALA A 159 -5.53 -18.34 -9.82
C ALA A 159 -5.64 -17.60 -8.49
N ILE A 160 -4.76 -16.63 -8.20
CA ILE A 160 -4.84 -15.74 -7.03
C ILE A 160 -6.21 -15.08 -6.98
N GLU A 161 -6.71 -14.54 -8.09
CA GLU A 161 -8.03 -13.88 -8.14
C GLU A 161 -9.20 -14.83 -7.93
N LYS A 162 -9.02 -16.14 -8.14
CA LYS A 162 -10.04 -17.15 -7.86
C LYS A 162 -10.03 -17.66 -6.43
N VAL A 163 -8.86 -17.75 -5.79
CA VAL A 163 -8.71 -18.38 -4.47
C VAL A 163 -8.51 -17.38 -3.34
N THR A 164 -7.99 -16.18 -3.64
CA THR A 164 -7.90 -15.15 -2.61
C THR A 164 -9.32 -14.73 -2.27
N PRO A 165 -9.70 -14.67 -0.99
CA PRO A 165 -11.04 -14.31 -0.57
C PRO A 165 -11.40 -12.92 -1.09
N ALA A 166 -12.12 -12.93 -2.22
CA ALA A 166 -12.97 -11.89 -2.77
C ALA A 166 -13.64 -12.42 -4.05
N GLN A 167 -14.33 -13.57 -3.99
CA GLN A 167 -15.62 -13.50 -4.67
C GLN A 167 -16.33 -12.31 -4.01
N GLU A 168 -16.87 -11.39 -4.80
CA GLU A 168 -17.56 -10.19 -4.30
C GLU A 168 -18.50 -10.53 -3.11
N SER A 169 -19.10 -11.72 -3.15
CA SER A 169 -19.89 -12.35 -2.09
C SER A 169 -19.21 -12.46 -0.71
N GLU A 170 -17.91 -12.74 -0.61
CA GLU A 170 -17.19 -12.82 0.66
C GLU A 170 -16.85 -11.45 1.22
N LEU A 171 -16.53 -10.48 0.37
CA LEU A 171 -16.25 -9.12 0.83
C LEU A 171 -17.51 -8.39 1.31
N THR A 172 -18.69 -8.76 0.80
CA THR A 172 -19.98 -8.22 1.29
C THR A 172 -20.24 -8.54 2.76
N LYS A 173 -19.65 -9.63 3.28
CA LYS A 173 -19.68 -9.95 4.71
C LYS A 173 -18.51 -9.25 5.38
N THR A 174 -18.82 -8.23 6.17
CA THR A 174 -17.81 -7.42 6.85
C THR A 174 -17.61 -7.82 8.30
N ASP A 175 -18.41 -8.74 8.84
CA ASP A 175 -18.27 -9.22 10.22
C ASP A 175 -16.92 -9.89 10.42
N GLY A 176 -16.33 -9.64 11.59
CA GLY A 176 -14.95 -9.99 11.86
C GLY A 176 -14.39 -9.32 13.10
N GLU A 177 -13.09 -9.48 13.31
CA GLU A 177 -12.42 -9.11 14.56
C GLU A 177 -11.10 -8.39 14.31
N TRP A 178 -10.77 -7.49 15.23
CA TRP A 178 -9.44 -6.87 15.30
C TRP A 178 -8.48 -7.78 16.06
N VAL A 179 -7.40 -8.19 15.40
CA VAL A 179 -6.25 -8.83 16.05
C VAL A 179 -5.17 -7.80 16.27
N LYS A 180 -4.61 -7.78 17.48
CA LYS A 180 -3.49 -6.93 17.87
C LYS A 180 -2.21 -7.75 17.92
N TYR A 181 -1.20 -7.31 17.21
CA TYR A 181 0.18 -7.75 17.30
C TYR A 181 0.95 -6.73 18.12
N ASN A 182 1.46 -7.15 19.28
CA ASN A 182 2.09 -6.23 20.22
C ASN A 182 3.46 -5.76 19.72
N GLN A 183 3.84 -4.55 20.11
CA GLN A 183 5.18 -4.03 19.87
C GLN A 183 6.24 -5.03 20.37
N GLY A 184 7.23 -5.33 19.52
CA GLY A 184 8.33 -6.25 19.81
C GLY A 184 7.94 -7.73 19.85
N SER A 185 6.70 -8.09 19.51
CA SER A 185 6.25 -9.48 19.43
C SER A 185 6.86 -10.22 18.23
N ASP A 186 6.62 -11.53 18.17
CA ASP A 186 7.08 -12.37 17.06
C ASP A 186 6.40 -11.97 15.75
N HIS A 187 7.16 -11.31 14.88
CA HIS A 187 6.69 -10.81 13.59
C HIS A 187 6.23 -11.92 12.63
N ARG A 188 6.67 -13.16 12.82
CA ARG A 188 6.26 -14.29 11.97
C ARG A 188 4.76 -14.54 12.03
N LEU A 189 4.14 -14.33 13.19
CA LEU A 189 2.68 -14.48 13.34
C LEU A 189 1.92 -13.46 12.47
N LEU A 190 2.44 -12.23 12.35
CA LEU A 190 1.87 -11.21 11.47
C LEU A 190 2.09 -11.61 10.01
N VAL A 191 3.31 -11.98 9.63
CA VAL A 191 3.63 -12.40 8.25
C VAL A 191 2.77 -13.57 7.79
N GLU A 192 2.70 -14.64 8.60
CA GLU A 192 1.91 -15.84 8.33
C GLU A 192 0.42 -15.52 8.14
N SER A 193 -0.13 -14.60 8.96
CA SER A 193 -1.54 -14.19 8.86
C SER A 193 -1.88 -13.39 7.59
N LEU A 194 -0.87 -12.82 6.92
CA LEU A 194 -1.04 -12.00 5.72
C LEU A 194 -0.66 -12.74 4.44
N GLN A 195 0.18 -13.77 4.57
CA GLN A 195 0.74 -14.50 3.45
C GLN A 195 -0.35 -15.12 2.57
N GLY A 196 -0.24 -14.89 1.26
CA GLY A 196 -1.15 -15.47 0.28
C GLY A 196 -2.49 -14.77 0.15
N HIS A 197 -2.82 -13.79 1.01
CA HIS A 197 -4.05 -13.00 0.89
C HIS A 197 -3.98 -11.86 -0.13
N GLY A 198 -2.84 -11.70 -0.80
CA GLY A 198 -2.67 -10.71 -1.86
C GLY A 198 -3.02 -9.30 -1.40
N THR A 199 -2.77 -8.96 -0.13
CA THR A 199 -3.17 -7.66 0.47
C THR A 199 -2.52 -6.47 -0.25
N GLY A 200 -1.36 -6.70 -0.85
CA GLY A 200 -0.53 -5.65 -1.45
C GLY A 200 0.26 -4.87 -0.40
N TRP A 201 0.26 -5.31 0.86
CA TRP A 201 1.02 -4.69 1.94
C TRP A 201 2.46 -5.22 1.94
N CYS A 202 3.44 -4.31 2.06
CA CYS A 202 4.86 -4.71 2.18
C CYS A 202 5.17 -5.48 3.48
N THR A 203 4.22 -5.55 4.41
CA THR A 203 4.32 -6.25 5.70
C THR A 203 4.43 -7.78 5.56
N VAL A 204 4.31 -8.34 4.35
CA VAL A 204 4.62 -9.75 4.09
C VAL A 204 6.15 -10.00 4.03
N GLY A 205 6.96 -8.95 3.88
CA GLY A 205 8.40 -9.02 4.11
C GLY A 205 8.72 -9.13 5.61
N GLU A 206 9.52 -10.12 6.01
CA GLU A 206 9.81 -10.40 7.42
C GLU A 206 10.53 -9.25 8.12
N GLU A 207 11.53 -8.64 7.48
CA GLU A 207 12.29 -7.55 8.09
C GLU A 207 11.45 -6.28 8.13
N THR A 208 10.59 -6.05 7.12
CA THR A 208 9.57 -4.99 7.18
C THR A 208 8.60 -5.21 8.35
N ALA A 209 8.03 -6.40 8.52
CA ALA A 209 7.10 -6.70 9.62
C ALA A 209 7.76 -6.52 11.00
N LYS A 210 8.99 -7.01 11.14
CA LYS A 210 9.80 -6.84 12.34
C LYS A 210 10.05 -5.37 12.66
N ASN A 211 10.48 -4.57 11.69
CA ASN A 211 10.69 -3.13 11.88
C ASN A 211 9.40 -2.39 12.25
N GLN A 212 8.27 -2.77 11.67
CA GLN A 212 6.98 -2.18 12.03
C GLN A 212 6.59 -2.51 13.47
N LEU A 213 6.72 -3.77 13.88
CA LEU A 213 6.44 -4.19 15.26
C LEU A 213 7.46 -3.67 16.27
N GLN A 214 8.70 -3.39 15.90
CA GLN A 214 9.64 -2.71 16.79
C GLN A 214 9.23 -1.26 17.05
N ASN A 215 8.65 -0.61 16.05
CA ASN A 215 8.24 0.79 16.13
C ASN A 215 6.89 1.01 16.82
N GLY A 216 6.01 0.01 16.91
CA GLY A 216 4.73 0.12 17.59
C GLY A 216 3.87 -1.13 17.44
N ASP A 217 2.68 -1.10 18.06
CA ASP A 217 1.68 -2.13 17.84
C ASP A 217 1.22 -2.17 16.38
N PHE A 218 0.73 -3.33 15.95
CA PHE A 218 0.12 -3.50 14.62
C PHE A 218 -1.25 -4.13 14.79
N TYR A 219 -2.28 -3.54 14.18
CA TYR A 219 -3.63 -4.06 14.23
C TYR A 219 -4.05 -4.51 12.84
N VAL A 220 -4.67 -5.67 12.75
CA VAL A 220 -5.30 -6.12 11.51
C VAL A 220 -6.75 -6.50 11.80
N TYR A 221 -7.66 -5.98 11.00
CA TYR A 221 -9.05 -6.41 10.99
C TYR A 221 -9.19 -7.57 10.02
N TYR A 222 -9.68 -8.70 10.51
CA TYR A 222 -9.97 -9.87 9.70
C TYR A 222 -11.47 -10.12 9.65
N SER A 223 -12.05 -10.18 8.46
CA SER A 223 -13.41 -10.68 8.29
C SER A 223 -13.44 -12.21 8.41
N TYR A 224 -14.58 -12.74 8.85
CA TYR A 224 -14.76 -14.18 8.96
C TYR A 224 -14.82 -14.86 7.59
N ASP A 225 -14.15 -16.00 7.47
CA ASP A 225 -14.28 -16.90 6.32
C ASP A 225 -15.58 -17.72 6.37
N GLN A 226 -15.73 -18.62 5.40
CA GLN A 226 -16.91 -19.50 5.30
C GLN A 226 -17.09 -20.43 6.51
N ASN A 227 -16.00 -20.70 7.26
CA ASN A 227 -16.01 -21.50 8.47
C ASN A 227 -16.21 -20.66 9.73
N GLY A 228 -16.41 -19.34 9.60
CA GLY A 228 -16.57 -18.42 10.71
C GLY A 228 -15.25 -18.05 11.41
N GLN A 229 -14.09 -18.29 10.78
CA GLN A 229 -12.78 -17.95 11.36
C GLN A 229 -12.28 -16.61 10.83
N PRO A 230 -11.70 -15.73 11.68
CA PRO A 230 -11.26 -14.39 11.28
C PRO A 230 -9.91 -14.47 10.54
N THR A 231 -9.94 -14.91 9.29
CA THR A 231 -8.74 -15.23 8.49
C THR A 231 -8.55 -14.32 7.28
N ILE A 232 -9.53 -13.49 6.94
CA ILE A 232 -9.50 -12.66 5.73
C ILE A 232 -9.08 -11.22 6.10
N PRO A 233 -7.83 -10.79 5.89
CA PRO A 233 -7.39 -9.45 6.24
C PRO A 233 -8.08 -8.38 5.38
N ARG A 234 -8.53 -7.29 6.02
CA ARG A 234 -9.27 -6.20 5.36
C ARG A 234 -8.67 -4.81 5.59
N ILE A 235 -8.19 -4.57 6.81
CA ILE A 235 -7.62 -3.29 7.25
C ILE A 235 -6.39 -3.57 8.09
N ALA A 236 -5.32 -2.80 7.89
CA ALA A 236 -4.18 -2.75 8.78
C ALA A 236 -4.02 -1.34 9.37
N ILE A 237 -3.73 -1.27 10.66
CA ILE A 237 -3.31 -0.04 11.36
C ILE A 237 -1.91 -0.26 11.91
N ARG A 238 -0.94 0.46 11.36
CA ARG A 238 0.44 0.47 11.84
C ARG A 238 0.61 1.60 12.84
N MET A 239 1.03 1.28 14.07
CA MET A 239 1.37 2.30 15.06
C MET A 239 2.84 2.72 14.95
N GLN A 240 3.11 3.93 15.41
CA GLN A 240 4.44 4.46 15.67
C GLN A 240 4.47 4.97 17.12
N GLY A 241 4.98 4.15 18.02
CA GLY A 241 4.81 4.29 19.46
C GLY A 241 3.31 4.24 19.80
N GLN A 242 2.81 5.34 20.36
CA GLN A 242 1.40 5.50 20.72
C GLN A 242 0.56 6.19 19.63
N ASN A 243 1.20 6.65 18.54
CA ASN A 243 0.53 7.37 17.46
C ASN A 243 0.16 6.43 16.32
N ILE A 244 -0.91 6.76 15.59
CA ILE A 244 -1.25 6.02 14.37
C ILE A 244 -0.33 6.52 13.26
N GLY A 245 0.53 5.62 12.77
CA GLY A 245 1.42 5.93 11.65
C GLY A 245 0.72 5.82 10.30
N GLU A 246 -0.08 4.77 10.13
CA GLU A 246 -0.71 4.49 8.83
C GLU A 246 -1.93 3.56 8.96
N VAL A 247 -2.96 3.81 8.17
CA VAL A 247 -4.10 2.90 7.95
C VAL A 247 -4.12 2.49 6.48
N ARG A 248 -4.16 1.17 6.23
CA ARG A 248 -4.15 0.57 4.89
C ARG A 248 -5.30 -0.39 4.74
N GLY A 249 -5.94 -0.38 3.57
CA GLY A 249 -6.89 -1.41 3.16
C GLY A 249 -6.33 -2.31 2.08
N ILE A 250 -7.15 -3.23 1.60
CA ILE A 250 -6.76 -4.24 0.61
C ILE A 250 -7.13 -3.87 -0.84
N ALA A 251 -7.77 -2.73 -1.09
CA ALA A 251 -8.12 -2.31 -2.45
C ALA A 251 -6.92 -1.72 -3.21
N ALA A 252 -7.16 -1.29 -4.45
CA ALA A 252 -6.16 -0.62 -5.26
C ALA A 252 -5.50 0.54 -4.50
N GLN A 253 -4.18 0.67 -4.63
CA GLN A 253 -3.37 1.66 -3.91
C GLN A 253 -3.49 1.58 -2.38
N GLN A 254 -3.80 0.38 -1.85
CA GLN A 254 -4.02 0.12 -0.43
C GLN A 254 -5.16 0.94 0.19
N ASN A 255 -6.14 1.33 -0.62
CA ASN A 255 -7.39 1.92 -0.14
C ASN A 255 -8.24 0.88 0.61
N LEU A 256 -9.19 1.35 1.41
CA LEU A 256 -10.23 0.46 1.97
C LEU A 256 -11.05 -0.14 0.83
N ASP A 257 -11.43 -1.41 0.98
CA ASP A 257 -12.40 -2.00 0.07
C ASP A 257 -13.78 -1.32 0.22
N PRO A 258 -14.63 -1.32 -0.83
CA PRO A 258 -15.87 -0.55 -0.82
C PRO A 258 -16.83 -0.90 0.31
N TYR A 259 -16.83 -2.16 0.80
CA TYR A 259 -17.73 -2.59 1.87
C TYR A 259 -17.24 -2.11 3.22
N ILE A 260 -15.95 -2.23 3.49
CA ILE A 260 -15.34 -1.66 4.69
C ILE A 260 -15.44 -0.14 4.70
N ALA A 261 -15.23 0.52 3.55
CA ALA A 261 -15.32 1.97 3.44
C ALA A 261 -16.73 2.51 3.72
N GLN A 262 -17.77 1.70 3.51
CA GLN A 262 -19.16 2.02 3.83
C GLN A 262 -19.58 1.56 5.23
N SER A 263 -18.75 0.78 5.92
CA SER A 263 -18.97 0.31 7.28
C SER A 263 -18.47 1.32 8.32
N ASP A 264 -18.79 1.10 9.60
CA ASP A 264 -18.26 1.87 10.72
C ASP A 264 -17.08 1.18 11.42
N ILE A 265 -16.52 0.11 10.85
CA ILE A 265 -15.50 -0.73 11.48
C ILE A 265 -14.23 0.07 11.79
N LEU A 266 -13.71 0.79 10.79
CA LEU A 266 -12.53 1.63 10.99
C LEU A 266 -12.83 2.78 11.96
N ASP A 267 -13.98 3.45 11.80
CA ASP A 267 -14.34 4.59 12.65
C ASP A 267 -14.51 4.19 14.12
N LYS A 268 -15.11 3.03 14.39
CA LYS A 268 -15.17 2.44 15.73
C LYS A 268 -13.78 2.20 16.28
N LYS A 269 -12.89 1.60 15.47
CA LYS A 269 -11.51 1.34 15.92
C LYS A 269 -10.73 2.62 16.20
N LEU A 270 -10.88 3.64 15.35
CA LEU A 270 -10.24 4.93 15.53
C LEU A 270 -10.71 5.62 16.83
N LYS A 271 -12.00 5.50 17.18
CA LYS A 271 -12.52 6.02 18.46
C LYS A 271 -11.89 5.36 19.68
N GLU A 272 -11.49 4.09 19.61
CA GLU A 272 -10.78 3.42 20.70
C GLU A 272 -9.40 4.04 21.00
N PHE A 273 -8.76 4.67 20.00
CA PHE A 273 -7.51 5.42 20.19
C PHE A 273 -7.73 6.84 20.75
N GLY A 274 -8.97 7.21 21.07
CA GLY A 274 -9.32 8.49 21.68
C GLY A 274 -8.88 9.69 20.84
N GLN A 275 -8.17 10.63 21.47
CA GLN A 275 -7.73 11.86 20.81
C GLN A 275 -6.79 11.60 19.63
N GLU A 276 -6.01 10.52 19.67
CA GLU A 276 -5.11 10.18 18.56
C GLU A 276 -5.89 9.73 17.32
N GLY A 277 -6.99 9.00 17.48
CA GLY A 277 -7.85 8.65 16.36
C GLY A 277 -8.46 9.87 15.66
N VAL A 278 -8.93 10.84 16.45
CA VAL A 278 -9.45 12.12 15.94
C VAL A 278 -8.37 12.93 15.22
N SER A 279 -7.17 12.99 15.82
CA SER A 279 -5.97 13.62 15.25
C SER A 279 -5.58 12.98 13.91
N TYR A 280 -5.53 11.65 13.84
CA TYR A 280 -5.21 10.91 12.63
C TYR A 280 -6.22 11.17 11.51
N GLN A 281 -7.51 11.11 11.80
CA GLN A 281 -8.57 11.36 10.79
C GLN A 281 -8.42 12.75 10.18
N LYS A 282 -8.17 13.77 11.02
CA LYS A 282 -7.95 15.13 10.54
C LYS A 282 -6.70 15.24 9.67
N LYS A 283 -5.55 14.73 10.14
CA LYS A 283 -4.29 14.76 9.38
C LYS A 283 -4.42 14.07 8.02
N SER A 284 -5.04 12.89 8.00
CA SER A 284 -5.26 12.13 6.77
C SER A 284 -6.14 12.89 5.78
N ALA A 285 -7.27 13.45 6.24
CA ALA A 285 -8.17 14.23 5.39
C ALA A 285 -7.50 15.51 4.84
N ASP A 286 -6.77 16.23 5.70
CA ASP A 286 -6.05 17.44 5.33
C ASP A 286 -4.94 17.15 4.29
N MET A 287 -4.12 16.12 4.51
CA MET A 287 -3.03 15.77 3.59
C MET A 287 -3.53 15.26 2.25
N LYS A 288 -4.65 14.51 2.23
CA LYS A 288 -5.32 14.13 0.98
C LYS A 288 -5.76 15.37 0.21
N ARG A 289 -6.46 16.31 0.88
CA ARG A 289 -6.94 17.53 0.23
C ARG A 289 -5.81 18.45 -0.24
N LEU A 290 -4.75 18.59 0.55
CA LEU A 290 -3.57 19.37 0.16
C LEU A 290 -2.88 18.76 -1.08
N THR A 291 -2.77 17.43 -1.14
CA THR A 291 -2.20 16.73 -2.30
C THR A 291 -3.05 16.93 -3.57
N GLU A 292 -4.38 16.89 -3.45
CA GLU A 292 -5.28 17.21 -4.57
C GLU A 292 -5.10 18.65 -5.07
N ILE A 293 -4.97 19.62 -4.17
CA ILE A 293 -4.74 21.04 -4.51
C ILE A 293 -3.37 21.25 -5.15
N ASP A 294 -2.32 20.61 -4.63
CA ASP A 294 -0.98 20.65 -5.21
C ASP A 294 -0.99 20.10 -6.65
N HIS A 295 -1.66 18.96 -6.87
CA HIS A 295 -1.84 18.37 -8.20
C HIS A 295 -2.60 19.30 -9.16
N LYS A 296 -3.70 19.93 -8.72
CA LYS A 296 -4.43 20.94 -9.52
C LYS A 296 -3.53 22.11 -9.90
N THR A 297 -2.79 22.64 -8.92
CA THR A 297 -1.88 23.77 -9.11
C THR A 297 -0.79 23.44 -10.13
N LYS A 298 -0.16 22.26 -10.03
CA LYS A 298 0.86 21.80 -10.98
C LYS A 298 0.34 21.61 -12.41
N ARG A 299 -0.95 21.30 -12.57
CA ARG A 299 -1.61 21.22 -13.88
C ARG A 299 -2.14 22.56 -14.40
N GLY A 300 -2.00 23.64 -13.63
CA GLY A 300 -2.52 24.96 -13.97
C GLY A 300 -4.04 25.08 -13.90
N GLU A 301 -4.71 24.20 -13.15
CA GLU A 301 -6.16 24.25 -12.94
C GLU A 301 -6.53 25.35 -11.93
N ASP A 302 -7.67 26.02 -12.14
CA ASP A 302 -8.17 27.02 -11.17
C ASP A 302 -8.63 26.32 -9.87
N LEU A 303 -8.32 26.96 -8.74
CA LEU A 303 -8.73 26.47 -7.43
C LEU A 303 -10.14 26.96 -7.12
N SER A 304 -11.00 26.04 -6.70
CA SER A 304 -12.36 26.39 -6.27
C SER A 304 -12.34 27.23 -5.00
N THR A 305 -13.43 27.94 -4.69
CA THR A 305 -13.56 28.67 -3.42
C THR A 305 -13.34 27.76 -2.21
N GLY A 306 -13.76 26.50 -2.27
CA GLY A 306 -13.51 25.52 -1.20
C GLY A 306 -12.03 25.17 -1.05
N ASP A 307 -11.30 25.06 -2.16
CA ASP A 307 -9.85 24.80 -2.15
C ASP A 307 -9.08 25.99 -1.58
N LEU A 308 -9.47 27.21 -1.96
CA LEU A 308 -8.91 28.44 -1.41
C LEU A 308 -9.17 28.56 0.10
N ARG A 309 -10.41 28.31 0.53
CA ARG A 309 -10.77 28.32 1.96
C ARG A 309 -9.91 27.35 2.76
N PHE A 310 -9.70 26.14 2.23
CA PHE A 310 -8.82 25.15 2.85
C PHE A 310 -7.37 25.65 2.89
N LEU A 311 -6.82 26.09 1.75
CA LEU A 311 -5.42 26.50 1.62
C LEU A 311 -5.06 27.68 2.53
N TYR A 312 -5.96 28.66 2.66
CA TYR A 312 -5.81 29.81 3.56
C TYR A 312 -6.28 29.52 4.99
N GLU A 313 -6.58 28.27 5.33
CA GLU A 313 -6.95 27.81 6.67
C GLU A 313 -8.19 28.55 7.24
N PHE A 314 -9.14 28.93 6.38
CA PHE A 314 -10.42 29.54 6.78
C PHE A 314 -11.25 28.53 7.59
N GLY A 315 -11.23 28.68 8.91
CA GLY A 315 -12.03 27.91 9.87
C GLY A 315 -11.23 26.88 10.65
N SER A 316 -10.24 26.21 10.04
CA SER A 316 -9.39 25.25 10.74
C SER A 316 -7.99 25.19 10.15
N LYS A 317 -6.99 24.96 11.01
CA LYS A 317 -5.60 24.77 10.57
C LYS A 317 -5.44 23.44 9.83
N ILE A 318 -4.62 23.43 8.79
CA ILE A 318 -4.16 22.22 8.10
C ILE A 318 -3.17 21.49 9.00
N GLN A 319 -3.36 20.19 9.18
CA GLN A 319 -2.51 19.33 10.00
C GLN A 319 -1.89 18.23 9.13
N GLY A 320 -0.56 18.07 9.24
CA GLY A 320 0.17 16.95 8.65
C GLY A 320 0.69 15.99 9.72
N PHE A 321 1.37 14.93 9.28
CA PHE A 321 2.03 13.97 10.18
C PHE A 321 3.39 14.47 10.71
N GLY A 322 3.96 15.50 10.08
CA GLY A 322 5.17 16.18 10.55
C GLY A 322 4.92 17.21 11.64
N TYR A 323 6.02 17.73 12.20
CA TYR A 323 6.00 18.73 13.27
C TYR A 323 5.85 20.17 12.77
N GLN A 324 6.12 20.42 11.49
CA GLN A 324 6.14 21.74 10.88
C GLN A 324 4.96 21.92 9.93
N LYS A 325 4.63 23.18 9.60
CA LYS A 325 3.65 23.49 8.56
C LYS A 325 4.13 22.94 7.23
N ASP A 326 3.23 22.31 6.48
CA ASP A 326 3.57 21.69 5.20
C ASP A 326 4.11 22.75 4.20
N PRO A 327 5.32 22.57 3.65
CA PRO A 327 5.94 23.56 2.78
C PRO A 327 5.14 23.83 1.50
N ARG A 328 4.36 22.85 1.02
CA ARG A 328 3.51 23.00 -0.18
C ARG A 328 2.52 24.14 -0.04
N ILE A 329 2.03 24.42 1.17
CA ILE A 329 1.07 25.52 1.40
C ILE A 329 1.70 26.85 0.98
N ASN A 330 2.92 27.14 1.44
CA ASN A 330 3.62 28.38 1.11
C ASN A 330 3.99 28.42 -0.38
N GLU A 331 4.41 27.29 -0.95
CA GLU A 331 4.78 27.20 -2.36
C GLU A 331 3.62 27.47 -3.31
N ILE A 332 2.42 27.04 -2.94
CA ILE A 332 1.20 27.32 -3.69
C ILE A 332 0.82 28.79 -3.49
N VAL A 333 0.74 29.26 -2.23
CA VAL A 333 0.26 30.62 -1.89
C VAL A 333 1.15 31.72 -2.46
N GLN A 334 2.49 31.57 -2.48
CA GLN A 334 3.41 32.60 -2.99
C GLN A 334 3.17 32.98 -4.46
N ASN A 335 2.56 32.08 -5.23
CA ASN A 335 2.26 32.28 -6.65
C ASN A 335 0.83 32.78 -6.88
N ARG A 336 0.10 33.17 -5.83
CA ARG A 336 -1.32 33.58 -5.89
C ARG A 336 -1.52 35.04 -5.50
N ASN A 337 -2.60 35.64 -6.01
CA ASN A 337 -3.09 36.91 -5.52
C ASN A 337 -4.02 36.69 -4.32
N ILE A 338 -3.44 36.79 -3.12
CA ILE A 338 -4.13 36.56 -1.85
C ILE A 338 -5.36 37.47 -1.68
N LYS A 339 -5.31 38.70 -2.19
CA LYS A 339 -6.40 39.68 -2.05
C LYS A 339 -7.59 39.29 -2.92
N ALA A 340 -7.33 38.95 -4.18
CA ALA A 340 -8.35 38.43 -5.10
C ALA A 340 -8.95 37.11 -4.61
N ASP A 341 -8.13 36.20 -4.10
CA ASP A 341 -8.62 34.93 -3.53
C ASP A 341 -9.49 35.17 -2.29
N THR A 342 -9.06 36.06 -1.38
CA THR A 342 -9.85 36.42 -0.20
C THR A 342 -11.17 37.07 -0.59
N SER A 343 -11.19 37.87 -1.65
CA SER A 343 -12.42 38.41 -2.23
C SER A 343 -13.35 37.30 -2.72
N ARG A 344 -12.83 36.32 -3.48
CA ARG A 344 -13.61 35.13 -3.91
C ARG A 344 -14.14 34.30 -2.74
N ILE A 345 -13.40 34.24 -1.63
CA ILE A 345 -13.77 33.47 -0.43
C ILE A 345 -14.86 34.15 0.39
N THR A 346 -14.73 35.46 0.60
CA THR A 346 -15.55 36.24 1.54
C THR A 346 -16.74 36.92 0.88
N GLY A 347 -16.66 37.17 -0.43
CA GLY A 347 -17.63 37.96 -1.18
C GLY A 347 -17.47 39.48 -1.04
N PHE A 348 -16.50 39.94 -0.24
CA PHE A 348 -16.15 41.37 -0.18
C PHE A 348 -15.32 41.77 -1.38
N SER A 349 -15.44 43.03 -1.79
CA SER A 349 -14.58 43.60 -2.83
C SER A 349 -13.12 43.69 -2.35
N GLU A 350 -12.15 43.69 -3.27
CA GLU A 350 -10.74 43.72 -2.90
C GLU A 350 -10.36 44.96 -2.07
N ASP A 351 -11.00 46.11 -2.31
CA ASP A 351 -10.79 47.35 -1.55
C ASP A 351 -11.33 47.28 -0.11
N GLU A 352 -12.29 46.40 0.15
CA GLU A 352 -12.83 46.12 1.49
C GLU A 352 -12.00 45.07 2.26
N ILE A 353 -10.93 44.54 1.67
CA ILE A 353 -10.06 43.52 2.25
C ILE A 353 -8.70 44.12 2.59
N SER A 354 -8.19 43.79 3.77
CA SER A 354 -6.84 44.16 4.20
C SER A 354 -5.98 42.93 4.42
N LEU A 355 -4.73 42.95 3.93
CA LEU A 355 -3.75 41.88 4.18
C LEU A 355 -2.68 42.30 5.20
N THR A 356 -2.70 43.55 5.62
CA THR A 356 -1.75 44.11 6.59
C THR A 356 -2.47 45.01 7.58
N LEU A 357 -1.88 45.16 8.77
CA LEU A 357 -2.42 46.05 9.80
C LEU A 357 -2.57 47.50 9.28
N ASN A 358 -1.64 47.98 8.46
CA ASN A 358 -1.68 49.33 7.90
C ASN A 358 -2.84 49.53 6.93
N GLU A 359 -3.24 48.49 6.17
CA GLU A 359 -4.42 48.55 5.32
C GLU A 359 -5.71 48.56 6.15
N ALA A 360 -5.76 47.75 7.21
CA ALA A 360 -6.91 47.69 8.13
C ALA A 360 -7.24 49.05 8.76
N LEU A 361 -6.22 49.88 9.02
CA LEU A 361 -6.37 51.19 9.66
C LEU A 361 -6.84 52.31 8.71
N LYS A 362 -6.87 52.09 7.39
CA LYS A 362 -7.28 53.12 6.40
C LYS A 362 -8.80 53.37 6.33
N GLY A 363 -9.60 52.59 7.04
CA GLY A 363 -11.07 52.68 7.03
C GLY A 363 -11.69 52.04 5.78
N GLY A 364 -12.98 51.66 5.85
CA GLY A 364 -13.68 50.98 4.74
C GLY A 364 -13.43 49.47 4.62
N ILE A 365 -12.57 48.91 5.48
CA ILE A 365 -12.26 47.48 5.51
C ILE A 365 -13.35 46.69 6.22
N LYS A 366 -13.83 45.61 5.59
CA LYS A 366 -14.80 44.65 6.12
C LYS A 366 -14.18 43.32 6.52
N TYR A 367 -12.97 43.02 6.03
CA TYR A 367 -12.26 41.77 6.34
C TYR A 367 -10.74 41.99 6.45
N HIS A 368 -10.12 41.38 7.45
CA HIS A 368 -8.68 41.41 7.73
C HIS A 368 -8.13 40.00 7.87
#